data_AF-A0A972TGP0-F1
#
_entry.id   AF-A0A972TGP0-F1
#
_cell.length_a   1.000
_cell.length_b   1.000
_cell.length_c   1.000
_cell.angle_alpha   90.00
_cell.angle_beta   90.00
_cell.angle_gamma   90.00
#
_symmetry.space_group_name_H-M   'P 1'
#
loop_
_entity.id
_entity.type
_entity.pdbx_description
1 polymer ?
#
loop_
_entity_poly.entity_id
_entity_poly.type
_entity_poly.pdbx_seq_one_letter_code
_entity_poly.pdbx_strand_id
1 'polypeptide(L)' 'MISNASNTGMAIKLSETKPDVIHFSSCMVNAKPACPYISPEEMAKILEETTGVPVVLGTHDYH' A
#
# COMPACT_ATOMS: atom_id res chain seq x y z
N MET A 1 11.73 -2.49 -3.40
CA MET A 1 10.29 -2.29 -3.13
C MET A 1 9.53 -3.52 -2.64
N ILE A 2 10.17 -4.69 -2.54
CA ILE A 2 9.63 -5.85 -1.79
C ILE A 2 9.40 -5.50 -0.31
N SER A 3 10.15 -4.52 0.23
CA SER A 3 10.06 -4.08 1.62
C SER A 3 8.67 -3.65 2.05
N ASN A 4 7.87 -2.96 1.22
CA ASN A 4 6.53 -2.53 1.66
C ASN A 4 5.58 -3.71 1.84
N ALA A 5 5.59 -4.69 0.92
CA ALA A 5 4.77 -5.90 1.06
C ALA A 5 5.16 -6.71 2.31
N SER A 6 6.47 -6.91 2.52
CA SER A 6 6.98 -7.63 3.68
C SER A 6 6.74 -6.88 5.00
N ASN A 7 6.96 -5.57 5.02
CA ASN A 7 6.78 -4.75 6.22
C ASN A 7 5.30 -4.66 6.62
N THR A 8 4.39 -4.46 5.65
CA THR A 8 2.95 -4.42 5.93
C THR A 8 2.46 -5.78 6.42
N GLY A 9 2.88 -6.89 5.79
CA GLY A 9 2.54 -8.23 6.26
C GLY A 9 3.05 -8.51 7.69
N MET A 10 4.26 -8.05 8.02
CA MET A 10 4.80 -8.15 9.39
C MET A 10 4.07 -7.24 10.37
N ALA A 11 3.71 -6.02 9.99
CA ALA A 11 2.95 -5.10 10.84
C ALA A 11 1.56 -5.67 11.18
N ILE A 12 0.88 -6.30 10.22
CA ILE A 12 -0.39 -7.00 10.44
C ILE A 12 -0.22 -8.12 11.47
N LYS A 13 0.85 -8.92 11.34
CA LYS A 13 1.13 -10.00 12.30
C LYS A 13 1.45 -9.49 13.69
N LEU A 14 2.30 -8.46 13.80
CA LEU A 14 2.74 -7.89 15.07
C LEU A 14 1.64 -7.13 15.82
N SER A 15 0.69 -6.54 15.09
CA SER A 15 -0.46 -5.86 15.68
C SER A 15 -1.58 -6.82 16.08
N GLU A 16 -1.46 -8.11 15.77
CA GLU A 16 -2.50 -9.14 15.95
C GLU A 16 -3.87 -8.72 15.37
N THR A 17 -3.87 -7.75 14.45
CA THR A 17 -5.06 -7.09 13.92
C THR A 17 -4.97 -7.08 12.41
N LYS A 18 -5.92 -7.74 11.75
CA LYS A 18 -6.04 -7.70 10.29
C LYS A 18 -6.91 -6.49 9.90
N PRO A 19 -6.38 -5.52 9.14
CA PRO A 19 -7.19 -4.42 8.64
C PRO A 19 -8.18 -4.93 7.57
N ASP A 20 -9.36 -4.32 7.50
CA ASP A 20 -10.34 -4.61 6.46
C ASP A 20 -9.96 -4.01 5.10
N VAL A 21 -9.21 -2.91 5.11
CA VAL A 21 -8.76 -2.19 3.91
C VAL A 21 -7.45 -1.46 4.19
N ILE A 22 -6.59 -1.37 3.17
CA ILE A 22 -5.35 -0.57 3.19
C ILE A 22 -5.57 0.65 2.29
N HIS A 23 -5.27 1.83 2.82
CA HIS A 23 -5.45 3.09 2.10
C HIS A 23 -4.10 3.68 1.67
N PHE A 24 -3.91 3.88 0.37
CA PHE A 24 -2.84 4.73 -0.14
C PHE A 24 -3.36 6.16 -0.25
N SER A 25 -2.67 7.08 0.42
CA SER A 25 -2.98 8.50 0.34
C SER A 25 -2.63 9.06 -1.04
N SER A 26 -3.31 10.13 -1.45
CA SER A 26 -2.98 10.85 -2.69
C SER A 26 -1.53 11.35 -2.71
N CYS A 27 -0.97 11.69 -1.54
CA CYS A 27 0.43 12.08 -1.41
C CYS A 27 1.39 10.96 -1.85
N MET A 28 1.06 9.70 -1.53
CA MET A 28 1.87 8.54 -1.89
C MET A 28 1.68 8.15 -3.36
N VAL A 29 0.43 8.18 -3.85
CA VAL A 29 0.11 7.86 -5.26
C VAL A 29 0.72 8.88 -6.22
N ASN A 30 0.71 10.17 -5.86
CA ASN A 30 1.22 11.25 -6.68
C ASN A 30 2.65 11.69 -6.32
N ALA A 31 3.35 10.93 -5.47
CA ALA A 31 4.69 11.28 -5.00
C ALA A 31 5.68 11.44 -6.17
N LYS A 32 6.43 12.55 -6.18
CA LYS A 32 7.50 12.81 -7.15
C LYS A 32 8.82 13.10 -6.42
N PRO A 33 9.96 12.50 -6.84
CA PRO A 33 10.12 11.62 -7.99
C PRO A 33 9.46 10.24 -7.76
N ALA A 34 8.74 9.75 -8.77
CA ALA A 34 8.14 8.43 -8.74
C ALA A 34 9.22 7.34 -8.86
N CYS A 35 8.94 6.14 -8.36
CA CYS A 35 9.84 5.02 -8.61
C CYS A 35 9.81 4.64 -10.10
N PRO A 36 10.96 4.49 -10.77
CA PRO A 36 10.99 4.03 -12.17
C PRO A 36 10.70 2.53 -12.35
N TYR A 37 10.61 1.76 -11.27
CA TYR A 37 10.50 0.28 -11.31
C TYR A 37 9.15 -0.25 -10.82
N ILE A 38 8.29 0.60 -10.28
CA ILE A 38 6.98 0.18 -9.78
C ILE A 38 6.01 1.34 -9.80
N SER A 39 4.79 1.07 -10.27
CA SER A 39 3.69 2.02 -10.15
C SER A 39 2.94 1.85 -8.82
N PRO A 40 2.25 2.88 -8.30
CA PRO A 40 1.39 2.75 -7.13
C PRO A 40 0.32 1.65 -7.28
N GLU A 41 -0.19 1.46 -8.50
CA GLU A 41 -1.17 0.42 -8.84
C GLU A 41 -0.57 -0.98 -8.76
N GLU A 42 0.64 -1.17 -9.30
CA GLU A 42 1.36 -2.44 -9.18
C GLU A 42 1.68 -2.77 -7.71
N MET A 43 2.05 -1.76 -6.93
CA MET A 43 2.30 -1.94 -5.50
C MET A 43 1.03 -2.32 -4.73
N ALA A 44 -0.11 -1.71 -5.06
CA ALA A 44 -1.40 -2.08 -4.48
C ALA A 44 -1.73 -3.54 -4.78
N LYS A 45 -1.58 -3.97 -6.03
CA LYS A 45 -1.84 -5.36 -6.43
C LYS A 45 -0.95 -6.36 -5.68
N ILE A 46 0.35 -6.07 -5.53
CA ILE A 46 1.26 -6.95 -4.76
C ILE A 46 0.83 -7.04 -3.29
N LEU A 47 0.41 -5.93 -2.68
CA LEU A 47 -0.07 -5.91 -1.30
C LEU A 47 -1.36 -6.70 -1.13
N GLU A 48 -2.32 -6.56 -2.05
CA GLU A 48 -3.55 -7.35 -2.06
C GLU A 48 -3.24 -8.84 -2.16
N GLU A 49 -2.37 -9.24 -3.09
CA GLU A 49 -1.96 -10.63 -3.29
C GLU A 49 -1.22 -11.20 -2.07
N THR A 50 -0.38 -10.39 -1.41
CA THR A 50 0.45 -10.83 -0.29
C THR A 50 -0.32 -10.89 1.03
N THR A 51 -1.23 -9.94 1.27
CA THR A 51 -1.92 -9.76 2.56
C THR A 51 -3.36 -10.27 2.56
N GLY A 52 -3.97 -10.41 1.37
CA GLY A 52 -5.39 -10.71 1.23
C GLY A 52 -6.28 -9.62 1.83
N VAL A 53 -5.83 -8.37 1.78
CA VAL A 53 -6.56 -7.17 2.22
C VAL A 53 -6.67 -6.23 1.01
N PRO A 54 -7.88 -5.73 0.69
CA PRO A 54 -8.07 -4.81 -0.43
C PRO A 54 -7.31 -3.49 -0.22
N VAL A 55 -6.77 -2.92 -1.30
CA VAL A 55 -5.99 -1.68 -1.28
C VAL A 55 -6.72 -0.60 -2.09
N VAL A 56 -7.06 0.51 -1.44
CA VAL A 56 -7.74 1.66 -2.08
C VAL A 56 -6.74 2.80 -2.29
N LEU A 57 -6.64 3.26 -3.54
CA LEU A 57 -5.74 4.35 -3.96
C LEU A 57 -6.42 5.73 -3.84
N GLY A 58 -5.63 6.77 -3.54
CA GLY A 58 -6.05 8.17 -3.69
C GLY A 58 -6.96 8.70 -2.59
N THR A 59 -7.00 8.07 -1.42
CA THR A 59 -7.99 8.34 -0.35
C THR A 59 -7.81 9.63 0.45
N HIS A 60 -6.92 10.53 0.02
CA HIS A 60 -6.66 11.78 0.72
C HIS A 60 -6.86 12.97 -0.21
N ASP A 61 -8.04 13.57 -0.20
CA ASP A 61 -8.30 14.78 -1.00
C ASP A 61 -7.75 16.01 -0.26
N TYR A 62 -6.51 16.41 -0.57
CA TYR A 62 -6.01 17.73 -0.17
C TYR A 62 -6.54 18.74 -1.19
N HIS A 63 -7.75 19.26 -0.94
CA HIS A 63 -8.26 20.47 -1.60
C HIS A 63 -7.46 21.70 -1.18
#